data_AF-A0A3D5FV11-F1
#
_entry.id   AF-A0A3D5FV11-F1
#
_cell.length_a   1.000
_cell.length_b   1.000
_cell.length_c   1.000
_cell.angle_alpha   90.00
_cell.angle_beta   90.00
_cell.angle_gamma   90.00
#
_symmetry.space_group_name_H-M   'P 1'
#
loop_
_entity.id
_entity.type
_entity.pdbx_description
1 polymer ?
#
loop_
_entity_poly.entity_id
_entity_poly.type
_entity_poly.pdbx_seq_one_letter_code
_entity_poly.pdbx_strand_id
1 'polypeptide(L)'
;MDLHLTQDLQKAWHEATDALGLARGTRLDSTSATALLRRCLAIGRATGESTAPLPPPERLVRLRGQLPQLASCLVEGAAAQVAQALEDPTYCRRLVELAADLRMSERMAPEICLAIRAGSMEMLSEAPLDAVIFADPQLIGHELYPLCIDACVAAGPKHVPVGVHLDWLVGDSATRVIHYDLEEDRFIEMSLVTPRRLDRALPLALGADEQHHHRTLDELFAERCRNRFHAAETLDHKAISAATWSKLGLSIPSQTVCSVGDVDGARQVLSAGGEWVLKPEASTGGQGVVLLEGPMELHKTPDDLVESLQICWAYG
;
A
#
# COMPACT_ATOMS: atom_id res chain seq x y z
N MET A 1 -2.65 -32.51 -15.80
CA MET A 1 -1.82 -31.89 -16.84
C MET A 1 -0.46 -31.70 -16.21
N ASP A 2 0.51 -32.57 -16.52
CA ASP A 2 1.83 -32.53 -15.87
C ASP A 2 2.66 -31.41 -16.48
N LEU A 3 2.74 -30.31 -15.74
CA LEU A 3 3.54 -29.16 -16.12
C LEU A 3 4.97 -29.40 -15.65
N HIS A 4 5.93 -29.38 -16.58
CA HIS A 4 7.36 -29.47 -16.26
C HIS A 4 7.87 -28.16 -15.64
N LEU A 5 7.33 -27.81 -14.48
CA LEU A 5 7.79 -26.69 -13.66
C LEU A 5 8.78 -27.19 -12.62
N THR A 6 9.74 -26.34 -12.24
CA THR A 6 10.48 -26.58 -11.00
C THR A 6 9.53 -26.49 -9.80
N GLN A 7 9.91 -27.10 -8.69
CA GLN A 7 9.11 -27.09 -7.46
C GLN A 7 8.76 -25.66 -7.00
N ASP A 8 9.71 -24.73 -7.11
CA ASP A 8 9.52 -23.33 -6.74
C ASP A 8 8.50 -22.60 -7.65
N LEU A 9 8.59 -22.83 -8.97
CA LEU A 9 7.64 -22.24 -9.93
C LEU A 9 6.25 -22.85 -9.77
N GLN A 10 6.17 -24.15 -9.48
CA GLN A 10 4.92 -24.82 -9.19
C GLN A 10 4.29 -24.25 -7.90
N LYS A 11 5.08 -24.02 -6.84
CA LYS A 11 4.61 -23.39 -5.61
C LYS A 11 4.08 -21.98 -5.87
N ALA A 12 4.84 -21.14 -6.58
CA ALA A 12 4.42 -19.77 -6.89
C ALA A 12 3.14 -19.72 -7.72
N TRP A 13 2.94 -20.68 -8.63
CA TRP A 13 1.70 -20.77 -9.40
C TRP A 13 0.49 -21.15 -8.55
N HIS A 14 0.63 -22.13 -7.65
CA HIS A 14 -0.45 -22.46 -6.72
C HIS A 14 -0.81 -21.29 -5.80
N GLU A 15 0.20 -20.62 -5.25
CA GLU A 15 -0.02 -19.45 -4.40
C GLU A 15 -0.65 -18.28 -5.16
N ALA A 16 -0.37 -18.14 -6.47
CA ALA A 16 -1.01 -17.15 -7.32
C ALA A 16 -2.47 -17.50 -7.59
N THR A 17 -2.80 -18.75 -7.93
CA THR A 17 -4.18 -19.17 -8.15
C THR A 17 -5.01 -19.08 -6.87
N ASP A 18 -4.47 -19.54 -5.74
CA ASP A 18 -5.15 -19.52 -4.45
C ASP A 18 -5.49 -18.07 -4.04
N ALA A 19 -4.56 -17.13 -4.30
CA ALA A 19 -4.79 -15.73 -4.00
C ALA A 19 -5.74 -14.97 -4.93
N LEU A 20 -5.90 -15.44 -6.16
CA LEU A 20 -6.88 -14.91 -7.09
C LEU A 20 -8.25 -15.57 -6.91
N GLY A 21 -8.42 -16.44 -5.89
CA GLY A 21 -9.64 -17.21 -5.71
C GLY A 21 -9.92 -18.23 -6.82
N LEU A 22 -8.90 -18.56 -7.62
CA LEU A 22 -9.04 -19.45 -8.78
C LEU A 22 -8.79 -20.91 -8.37
N ALA A 23 -9.45 -21.83 -9.08
CA ALA A 23 -9.19 -23.26 -8.90
C ALA A 23 -7.71 -23.58 -9.20
N ARG A 24 -7.11 -24.46 -8.39
CA ARG A 24 -5.72 -24.89 -8.59
C ARG A 24 -5.52 -25.46 -9.99
N GLY A 25 -4.45 -25.01 -10.63
CA GLY A 25 -4.13 -25.42 -11.99
C GLY A 25 -4.80 -24.59 -13.09
N THR A 26 -5.58 -23.57 -12.72
CA THR A 26 -6.16 -22.62 -13.68
C THR A 26 -5.05 -21.88 -14.42
N ARG A 27 -5.16 -21.82 -15.74
CA ARG A 27 -4.28 -21.01 -16.57
C ARG A 27 -4.64 -19.54 -16.42
N LEU A 28 -3.63 -18.70 -16.23
CA LEU A 28 -3.83 -17.27 -15.98
C LEU A 28 -3.87 -16.50 -17.31
N ASP A 29 -4.76 -15.53 -17.41
CA ASP A 29 -4.70 -14.51 -18.45
C ASP A 29 -3.48 -13.59 -18.26
N SER A 30 -3.27 -12.66 -19.19
CA SER A 30 -2.10 -11.78 -19.19
C SER A 30 -2.10 -10.74 -18.05
N THR A 31 -3.27 -10.36 -17.53
CA THR A 31 -3.41 -9.46 -16.38
C THR A 31 -3.22 -10.23 -15.07
N SER A 32 -3.91 -11.36 -14.93
CA SER A 32 -3.79 -12.26 -13.78
C SER A 32 -2.39 -12.85 -13.64
N ALA A 33 -1.61 -12.92 -14.72
CA ALA A 33 -0.21 -13.34 -14.71
C ALA A 33 0.65 -12.51 -13.73
N THR A 34 0.31 -11.25 -13.45
CA THR A 34 1.02 -10.42 -12.46
C THR A 34 1.17 -11.14 -11.11
N ALA A 35 0.13 -11.80 -10.62
CA ALA A 35 0.14 -12.51 -9.34
C ALA A 35 1.22 -13.62 -9.30
N LEU A 36 1.39 -14.34 -10.41
CA LEU A 36 2.43 -15.35 -10.59
C LEU A 36 3.82 -14.71 -10.69
N LEU A 37 3.98 -13.72 -11.57
CA LEU A 37 5.27 -13.09 -11.84
C LEU A 37 5.87 -12.44 -10.58
N ARG A 38 5.04 -11.75 -9.77
CA ARG A 38 5.52 -11.12 -8.53
C ARG A 38 6.00 -12.14 -7.50
N ARG A 39 5.35 -13.30 -7.42
CA ARG A 39 5.81 -14.42 -6.59
C ARG A 39 7.11 -15.01 -7.11
N CYS A 40 7.24 -15.20 -8.43
CA CYS A 40 8.50 -15.62 -9.04
C CYS A 40 9.66 -14.65 -8.76
N LEU A 41 9.40 -13.35 -8.69
CA LEU A 41 10.37 -12.35 -8.23
C LEU A 41 10.64 -12.44 -6.72
N ALA A 42 9.64 -12.79 -5.93
CA ALA A 42 9.75 -12.94 -4.49
C ALA A 42 10.51 -14.22 -4.08
N ILE A 43 10.58 -15.26 -4.93
CA ILE A 43 11.38 -16.47 -4.69
C ILE A 43 12.87 -16.09 -4.50
N GLY A 44 13.34 -16.20 -3.26
CA GLY A 44 14.77 -16.26 -2.92
C GLY A 44 15.33 -17.64 -3.26
N ARG A 45 16.63 -17.74 -3.59
CA ARG A 45 17.25 -19.03 -3.91
C ARG A 45 17.04 -20.02 -2.75
N ALA A 46 16.48 -21.20 -3.05
CA ALA A 46 16.49 -22.35 -2.15
C ALA A 46 17.86 -23.08 -2.13
N THR A 47 18.86 -22.60 -2.88
CA THR A 47 20.11 -23.32 -3.12
C THR A 47 21.33 -22.47 -2.74
N GLY A 48 21.78 -22.55 -1.49
CA GLY A 48 23.17 -22.43 -1.02
C GLY A 48 24.02 -21.19 -1.34
N GLU A 49 23.58 -20.28 -2.19
CA GLU A 49 24.21 -18.99 -2.49
C GLU A 49 23.45 -17.88 -1.79
N SER A 50 24.21 -16.93 -1.23
CA SER A 50 23.80 -15.71 -0.51
C SER A 50 22.29 -15.51 -0.33
N THR A 51 21.84 -15.49 0.93
CA THR A 51 20.48 -15.12 1.34
C THR A 51 20.13 -13.66 1.03
N ALA A 52 21.10 -12.87 0.54
CA ALA A 52 20.86 -11.50 0.13
C ALA A 52 19.89 -11.47 -1.07
N PRO A 53 18.82 -10.64 -1.01
CA PRO A 53 17.94 -10.46 -2.15
C PRO A 53 18.73 -9.97 -3.38
N LEU A 54 18.53 -10.60 -4.54
CA LEU A 54 19.09 -10.08 -5.80
C LEU A 54 18.63 -8.63 -6.02
N PRO A 55 19.46 -7.77 -6.61
CA PRO A 55 19.04 -6.43 -7.01
C PRO A 55 17.94 -6.53 -8.09
N PRO A 56 17.05 -5.52 -8.19
CA PRO A 56 15.91 -5.55 -9.12
C PRO A 56 16.24 -5.94 -10.57
N PRO A 57 17.34 -5.45 -11.20
CA PRO A 57 17.67 -5.80 -12.58
C PRO A 57 17.91 -7.30 -12.78
N GLU A 58 18.62 -7.96 -11.86
CA GLU A 58 18.95 -9.38 -11.96
C GLU A 58 17.72 -10.27 -11.77
N ARG A 59 16.79 -9.87 -10.90
CA ARG A 59 15.51 -10.60 -10.73
C ARG A 59 14.68 -10.58 -12.01
N LEU A 60 14.63 -9.45 -12.69
CA LEU A 60 13.89 -9.30 -13.95
C LEU A 60 14.52 -10.13 -15.07
N VAL A 61 15.85 -10.16 -15.17
CA VAL A 61 16.56 -11.03 -16.13
C VAL A 61 16.23 -12.50 -15.88
N ARG A 62 16.26 -12.95 -14.62
CA ARG A 62 15.88 -14.32 -14.24
C ARG A 62 14.43 -14.62 -14.61
N LEU A 63 13.51 -13.71 -14.29
CA LEU A 63 12.08 -13.86 -14.61
C LEU A 63 11.86 -14.03 -16.12
N ARG A 64 12.51 -13.18 -16.95
CA ARG A 64 12.46 -13.31 -18.41
C ARG A 64 12.95 -14.67 -18.89
N GLY A 65 14.04 -15.20 -18.31
CA GLY A 65 14.56 -16.53 -18.62
C GLY A 65 13.63 -17.68 -18.23
N GLN A 66 12.73 -17.47 -17.27
CA GLN A 66 11.74 -18.47 -16.82
C GLN A 66 10.44 -18.46 -17.61
N LEU A 67 10.17 -17.41 -18.40
CA LEU A 67 8.92 -17.28 -19.17
C LEU A 67 8.57 -18.49 -20.04
N PRO A 68 9.51 -19.15 -20.75
CA PRO A 68 9.18 -20.34 -21.54
C PRO A 68 8.60 -21.48 -20.69
N GLN A 69 9.06 -21.66 -19.46
CA GLN A 69 8.52 -22.67 -18.54
C GLN A 69 7.14 -22.24 -18.01
N LEU A 70 7.01 -20.96 -17.67
CA LEU A 70 5.77 -20.36 -17.16
C LEU A 70 4.66 -20.27 -18.21
N ALA A 71 4.97 -20.29 -19.51
CA ALA A 71 3.99 -20.20 -20.59
C ALA A 71 2.89 -21.25 -20.48
N SER A 72 3.22 -22.41 -19.91
CA SER A 72 2.29 -23.51 -19.69
C SER A 72 1.25 -23.25 -18.58
N CYS A 73 1.53 -22.30 -17.69
CA CYS A 73 0.61 -21.76 -16.66
C CYS A 73 -0.27 -20.63 -17.18
N LEU A 74 -0.04 -20.16 -18.42
CA LEU A 74 -0.74 -19.02 -19.00
C LEU A 74 -1.70 -19.49 -20.10
N VAL A 75 -2.77 -18.73 -20.33
CA VAL A 75 -3.64 -18.96 -21.50
C VAL A 75 -2.88 -18.67 -22.80
N GLU A 76 -3.40 -19.18 -23.92
CA GLU A 76 -2.76 -19.01 -25.22
C GLU A 76 -2.56 -17.51 -25.55
N GLY A 77 -1.35 -17.16 -26.01
CA GLY A 77 -0.98 -15.78 -26.34
C GLY A 77 -0.61 -14.89 -25.14
N ALA A 78 -0.96 -15.24 -23.90
CA ALA A 78 -0.64 -14.41 -22.74
C ALA A 78 0.87 -14.35 -22.45
N ALA A 79 1.61 -15.45 -22.66
CA ALA A 79 3.06 -15.47 -22.50
C ALA A 79 3.79 -14.44 -23.39
N ALA A 80 3.34 -14.27 -24.64
CA ALA A 80 3.90 -13.29 -25.56
C ALA A 80 3.58 -11.85 -25.12
N GLN A 81 2.37 -11.61 -24.61
CA GLN A 81 1.99 -10.30 -24.07
C GLN A 81 2.80 -9.95 -22.83
N VAL A 82 2.99 -10.91 -21.92
CA VAL A 82 3.84 -10.73 -20.73
C VAL A 82 5.28 -10.46 -21.13
N ALA A 83 5.82 -11.20 -22.10
CA ALA A 83 7.18 -10.96 -22.59
C ALA A 83 7.34 -9.53 -23.12
N GLN A 84 6.35 -9.03 -23.87
CA GLN A 84 6.34 -7.65 -24.35
C GLN A 84 6.22 -6.64 -23.18
N ALA A 85 5.36 -6.91 -22.19
CA ALA A 85 5.17 -6.03 -21.04
C ALA A 85 6.44 -5.94 -20.17
N LEU A 86 7.22 -7.01 -20.08
CA LEU A 86 8.51 -7.00 -19.40
C LEU A 86 9.55 -6.13 -20.12
N GLU A 87 9.31 -5.63 -21.33
CA GLU A 87 10.18 -4.62 -21.96
C GLU A 87 9.83 -3.18 -21.53
N ASP A 88 8.66 -2.95 -20.93
CA ASP A 88 8.26 -1.65 -20.37
C ASP A 88 8.89 -1.43 -18.98
N PRO A 89 9.73 -0.39 -18.80
CA PRO A 89 10.31 -0.04 -17.51
C PRO A 89 9.25 0.25 -16.43
N THR A 90 8.11 0.82 -16.80
CA THR A 90 7.03 1.16 -15.86
C THR A 90 6.39 -0.10 -15.31
N TYR A 91 6.05 -1.05 -16.18
CA TYR A 91 5.53 -2.35 -15.79
C TYR A 91 6.52 -3.09 -14.88
N CYS A 92 7.79 -3.13 -15.27
CA CYS A 92 8.84 -3.79 -14.49
C CYS A 92 9.02 -3.18 -13.09
N ARG A 93 9.03 -1.85 -12.98
CA ARG A 93 9.13 -1.15 -11.70
C ARG A 93 7.96 -1.50 -10.79
N ARG A 94 6.72 -1.36 -11.28
CA ARG A 94 5.51 -1.71 -10.52
C ARG A 94 5.48 -3.17 -10.11
N LEU A 95 5.90 -4.08 -10.98
CA LEU A 95 5.97 -5.51 -10.66
C LEU A 95 6.96 -5.80 -9.52
N VAL A 96 8.10 -5.11 -9.48
CA VAL A 96 9.08 -5.24 -8.38
C VAL A 96 8.53 -4.67 -7.07
N GLU A 97 7.85 -3.52 -7.11
CA GLU A 97 7.20 -2.92 -5.93
C GLU A 97 6.14 -3.87 -5.35
N LEU A 98 5.24 -4.39 -6.19
CA LEU A 98 4.22 -5.37 -5.77
C LEU A 98 4.81 -6.70 -5.25
N ALA A 99 6.03 -7.05 -5.67
CA ALA A 99 6.76 -8.21 -5.15
C ALA A 99 7.43 -7.93 -3.79
N ALA A 100 7.76 -6.67 -3.49
CA ALA A 100 8.26 -6.25 -2.18
C ALA A 100 7.15 -6.27 -1.14
N ASP A 101 5.95 -5.76 -1.49
CA ASP A 101 4.76 -5.75 -0.63
C ASP A 101 4.42 -7.14 -0.06
N LEU A 102 4.61 -8.19 -0.88
CA LEU A 102 4.38 -9.59 -0.48
C LEU A 102 5.16 -10.03 0.76
N ARG A 103 6.26 -9.35 1.09
CA ARG A 103 7.14 -9.70 2.20
C ARG A 103 6.85 -8.88 3.46
N MET A 104 6.06 -7.81 3.35
CA MET A 104 5.93 -6.80 4.40
C MET A 104 4.72 -7.01 5.29
N SER A 105 3.63 -7.60 4.79
CA SER A 105 2.39 -7.77 5.55
C SER A 105 1.65 -9.04 5.15
N GLU A 106 0.89 -9.59 6.10
CA GLU A 106 -0.21 -10.50 5.77
C GLU A 106 -1.23 -9.75 4.90
N ARG A 107 -1.86 -10.48 3.98
CA ARG A 107 -2.79 -9.90 3.02
C ARG A 107 -4.16 -9.71 3.62
N MET A 108 -4.58 -8.47 3.68
CA MET A 108 -5.96 -8.11 4.04
C MET A 108 -6.75 -7.51 2.86
N ALA A 109 -6.07 -7.16 1.77
CA ALA A 109 -6.71 -6.68 0.54
C ALA A 109 -6.52 -7.66 -0.63
N PRO A 110 -7.41 -7.59 -1.64
CA PRO A 110 -7.27 -8.34 -2.89
C PRO A 110 -5.98 -8.09 -3.68
N GLU A 111 -5.71 -8.99 -4.63
CA GLU A 111 -4.55 -8.89 -5.53
C GLU A 111 -4.60 -7.63 -6.42
N ILE A 112 -3.49 -6.90 -6.51
CA ILE A 112 -3.28 -5.90 -7.56
C ILE A 112 -2.65 -6.59 -8.77
N CYS A 113 -3.39 -6.62 -9.88
CA CYS A 113 -2.96 -7.13 -11.17
C CYS A 113 -2.66 -5.97 -12.13
N LEU A 114 -1.60 -6.08 -12.92
CA LEU A 114 -1.18 -5.03 -13.86
C LEU A 114 -1.73 -5.34 -15.24
N ALA A 115 -2.63 -4.50 -15.74
CA ALA A 115 -3.10 -4.61 -17.12
C ALA A 115 -1.97 -4.28 -18.10
N ILE A 116 -1.77 -5.16 -19.08
CA ILE A 116 -0.75 -4.97 -20.12
C ILE A 116 -1.20 -3.95 -21.17
N ARG A 117 -2.52 -3.85 -21.39
CA ARG A 117 -3.12 -2.92 -22.35
C ARG A 117 -3.79 -1.78 -21.60
N ALA A 118 -3.79 -0.60 -22.22
CA ALA A 118 -4.55 0.52 -21.70
C ALA A 118 -6.05 0.21 -21.72
N GLY A 119 -6.74 0.56 -20.63
CA GLY A 119 -8.19 0.44 -20.50
C GLY A 119 -8.92 1.61 -21.16
N SER A 120 -10.16 1.35 -21.60
CA SER A 120 -11.05 2.39 -22.10
C SER A 120 -11.86 3.02 -20.97
N MET A 121 -12.43 4.20 -21.22
CA MET A 121 -13.31 4.86 -20.25
C MET A 121 -14.58 4.04 -19.95
N GLU A 122 -15.06 3.20 -20.86
CA GLU A 122 -16.26 2.39 -20.64
C GLU A 122 -16.11 1.42 -19.45
N MET A 123 -14.86 1.06 -19.10
CA MET A 123 -14.55 0.27 -17.92
C MET A 123 -14.70 1.06 -16.61
N LEU A 124 -14.56 2.38 -16.68
CA LEU A 124 -14.71 3.29 -15.55
C LEU A 124 -16.07 3.98 -15.69
N SER A 125 -17.07 3.41 -15.03
CA SER A 125 -18.44 3.93 -14.84
C SER A 125 -18.66 5.39 -15.27
N GLU A 126 -19.76 5.69 -15.97
CA GLU A 126 -20.18 7.08 -16.26
C GLU A 126 -20.43 7.94 -15.01
N ALA A 127 -20.38 7.34 -13.82
CA ALA A 127 -20.46 8.04 -12.54
C ALA A 127 -19.29 9.03 -12.34
N PRO A 128 -19.45 9.97 -11.38
CA PRO A 128 -18.33 10.80 -10.94
C PRO A 128 -17.15 9.94 -10.49
N LEU A 129 -15.95 10.28 -10.97
CA LEU A 129 -14.73 9.56 -10.66
C LEU A 129 -14.11 10.14 -9.39
N ASP A 130 -14.54 9.60 -8.25
CA ASP A 130 -13.93 9.87 -6.95
C ASP A 130 -12.60 9.11 -6.85
N ALA A 131 -11.52 9.82 -6.52
CA ALA A 131 -10.18 9.26 -6.49
C ALA A 131 -9.54 9.35 -5.10
N VAL A 132 -8.90 8.26 -4.68
CA VAL A 132 -7.92 8.26 -3.59
C VAL A 132 -6.56 8.54 -4.20
N ILE A 133 -5.95 9.67 -3.84
CA ILE A 133 -4.68 10.12 -4.40
C ILE A 133 -3.57 9.84 -3.39
N PHE A 134 -2.54 9.11 -3.83
CA PHE A 134 -1.44 8.64 -2.99
C PHE A 134 -0.06 8.90 -3.62
N ALA A 135 0.98 8.91 -2.78
CA ALA A 135 2.38 9.02 -3.22
C ALA A 135 3.21 7.81 -2.79
N ASP A 136 2.82 7.13 -1.71
CA ASP A 136 3.43 5.87 -1.31
C ASP A 136 2.60 4.70 -1.89
N PRO A 137 3.12 3.97 -2.89
CA PRO A 137 2.40 2.83 -3.45
C PRO A 137 2.47 1.58 -2.58
N GLN A 138 3.31 1.54 -1.53
CA GLN A 138 3.49 0.35 -0.69
C GLN A 138 2.21 0.05 0.07
N LEU A 139 1.73 -1.19 -0.05
CA LEU A 139 0.51 -1.67 0.64
C LEU A 139 -0.75 -0.82 0.40
N ILE A 140 -0.77 0.05 -0.63
CA ILE A 140 -1.88 0.96 -0.90
C ILE A 140 -3.23 0.24 -1.08
N GLY A 141 -3.22 -1.02 -1.51
CA GLY A 141 -4.42 -1.86 -1.58
C GLY A 141 -5.13 -2.02 -0.23
N HIS A 142 -4.40 -2.00 0.89
CA HIS A 142 -4.96 -2.10 2.25
C HIS A 142 -5.74 -0.84 2.64
N GLU A 143 -5.36 0.31 2.12
CA GLU A 143 -6.08 1.57 2.32
C GLU A 143 -7.24 1.71 1.33
N LEU A 144 -7.06 1.28 0.08
CA LEU A 144 -8.07 1.38 -0.97
C LEU A 144 -9.25 0.43 -0.72
N TYR A 145 -8.99 -0.81 -0.30
CA TYR A 145 -10.02 -1.85 -0.26
C TYR A 145 -11.19 -1.52 0.67
N PRO A 146 -10.98 -1.11 1.94
CA PRO A 146 -12.08 -0.71 2.81
C PRO A 146 -12.90 0.44 2.21
N LEU A 147 -12.24 1.46 1.64
CA LEU A 147 -12.91 2.60 1.00
C LEU A 147 -13.75 2.16 -0.21
N CYS A 148 -13.25 1.24 -1.01
CA CYS A 148 -13.98 0.67 -2.15
C CYS A 148 -15.24 -0.08 -1.71
N ILE A 149 -15.12 -0.93 -0.67
CA ILE A 149 -16.24 -1.70 -0.13
C ILE A 149 -17.28 -0.77 0.51
N ASP A 150 -16.85 0.18 1.34
CA ASP A 150 -17.75 1.12 1.99
C ASP A 150 -18.51 1.98 0.97
N ALA A 151 -17.82 2.47 -0.07
CA ALA A 151 -18.47 3.21 -1.15
C ALA A 151 -19.46 2.34 -1.93
N CYS A 152 -19.11 1.08 -2.21
CA CYS A 152 -20.00 0.13 -2.87
C CYS A 152 -21.27 -0.12 -2.04
N VAL A 153 -21.13 -0.31 -0.72
CA VAL A 153 -22.26 -0.54 0.18
C VAL A 153 -23.13 0.71 0.32
N ALA A 154 -22.52 1.90 0.42
CA ALA A 154 -23.24 3.15 0.65
C ALA A 154 -23.90 3.72 -0.62
N ALA A 155 -23.24 3.61 -1.78
CA ALA A 155 -23.63 4.28 -3.03
C ALA A 155 -23.80 3.32 -4.22
N GLY A 156 -23.51 2.03 -4.05
CA GLY A 156 -23.63 1.01 -5.09
C GLY A 156 -22.36 0.81 -5.92
N PRO A 157 -22.32 -0.28 -6.72
CA PRO A 157 -21.11 -0.75 -7.42
C PRO A 157 -20.58 0.20 -8.49
N LYS A 158 -21.37 1.19 -8.92
CA LYS A 158 -20.99 2.20 -9.92
C LYS A 158 -20.19 3.36 -9.35
N HIS A 159 -20.09 3.48 -8.03
CA HIS A 159 -19.49 4.62 -7.32
C HIS A 159 -18.23 4.21 -6.52
N VAL A 160 -17.58 3.12 -6.92
CA VAL A 160 -16.34 2.66 -6.29
C VAL A 160 -15.20 3.62 -6.66
N PRO A 161 -14.48 4.18 -5.67
CA PRO A 161 -13.36 5.07 -5.94
C PRO A 161 -12.20 4.35 -6.64
N VAL A 162 -11.37 5.13 -7.32
CA VAL A 162 -10.13 4.63 -7.92
C VAL A 162 -8.91 5.11 -7.15
N GLY A 163 -7.86 4.29 -7.10
CA GLY A 163 -6.54 4.72 -6.63
C GLY A 163 -5.78 5.45 -7.75
N VAL A 164 -5.17 6.58 -7.45
CA VAL A 164 -4.33 7.34 -8.40
C VAL A 164 -3.03 7.78 -7.73
N HIS A 165 -1.90 7.32 -8.23
CA HIS A 165 -0.60 7.81 -7.78
C HIS A 165 -0.36 9.24 -8.29
N LEU A 166 0.33 10.08 -7.50
CA LEU A 166 0.65 11.47 -7.86
C LEU A 166 1.27 11.61 -9.26
N ASP A 167 2.28 10.78 -9.57
CA ASP A 167 2.94 10.79 -10.89
C ASP A 167 2.02 10.45 -12.07
N TRP A 168 0.81 9.97 -11.82
CA TRP A 168 -0.15 9.64 -12.86
C TRP A 168 -1.09 10.81 -13.17
N LEU A 169 -0.97 11.92 -12.44
CA LEU A 169 -1.78 13.11 -12.64
C LEU A 169 -1.13 14.05 -13.67
N VAL A 170 -1.97 14.56 -14.58
CA VAL A 170 -1.66 15.68 -15.46
C VAL A 170 -2.73 16.74 -15.22
N GLY A 171 -2.41 17.74 -14.40
CA GLY A 171 -3.42 18.61 -13.80
C GLY A 171 -4.36 17.78 -12.91
N ASP A 172 -5.68 17.97 -13.07
CA ASP A 172 -6.69 17.21 -12.32
C ASP A 172 -7.16 15.93 -13.05
N SER A 173 -6.39 15.46 -14.03
CA SER A 173 -6.70 14.27 -14.84
C SER A 173 -5.72 13.14 -14.58
N ALA A 174 -6.23 11.94 -14.35
CA ALA A 174 -5.45 10.73 -14.20
C ALA A 174 -5.12 10.11 -15.56
N THR A 175 -3.89 9.63 -15.73
CA THR A 175 -3.41 8.88 -16.90
C THR A 175 -3.35 7.38 -16.66
N ARG A 176 -3.44 6.97 -15.39
CA ARG A 176 -3.39 5.59 -14.90
C ARG A 176 -4.17 5.52 -13.60
N VAL A 177 -4.79 4.37 -13.33
CA VAL A 177 -5.62 4.15 -12.14
C VAL A 177 -5.43 2.74 -11.60
N ILE A 178 -5.74 2.56 -10.32
CA ILE A 178 -6.04 1.27 -9.70
C ILE A 178 -7.57 1.22 -9.52
N HIS A 179 -8.22 0.33 -10.27
CA HIS A 179 -9.66 0.10 -10.19
C HIS A 179 -9.93 -1.21 -9.45
N TYR A 180 -10.95 -1.24 -8.60
CA TYR A 180 -11.40 -2.47 -7.96
C TYR A 180 -12.49 -3.16 -8.78
N ASP A 181 -12.15 -4.32 -9.33
CA ASP A 181 -13.06 -5.21 -10.05
C ASP A 181 -13.86 -6.03 -9.03
N LEU A 182 -15.12 -5.64 -8.86
CA LEU A 182 -16.05 -6.25 -7.90
C LEU A 182 -16.45 -7.69 -8.28
N GLU A 183 -16.51 -8.01 -9.58
CA GLU A 183 -16.95 -9.34 -10.03
C GLU A 183 -15.90 -10.39 -9.71
N GLU A 184 -14.65 -9.99 -9.81
CA GLU A 184 -13.50 -10.87 -9.71
C GLU A 184 -12.69 -10.68 -8.43
N ASP A 185 -13.19 -9.83 -7.51
CA ASP A 185 -12.58 -9.48 -6.21
C ASP A 185 -11.08 -9.24 -6.31
N ARG A 186 -10.68 -8.27 -7.15
CA ARG A 186 -9.28 -7.91 -7.36
C ARG A 186 -9.12 -6.47 -7.82
N PHE A 187 -7.93 -5.92 -7.59
CA PHE A 187 -7.55 -4.64 -8.15
C PHE A 187 -6.88 -4.80 -9.51
N ILE A 188 -7.24 -3.93 -10.44
CA ILE A 188 -6.63 -3.80 -11.76
C ILE A 188 -5.97 -2.44 -11.86
N GLU A 189 -4.63 -2.43 -11.91
CA GLU A 189 -3.87 -1.23 -12.26
C GLU A 189 -3.73 -1.14 -13.78
N MET A 190 -4.18 -0.04 -14.38
CA MET A 190 -4.16 0.13 -15.83
C MET A 190 -3.91 1.57 -16.25
N SER A 191 -3.16 1.73 -17.35
CA SER A 191 -3.11 3.02 -18.07
C SER A 191 -4.45 3.31 -18.73
N LEU A 192 -4.79 4.58 -18.87
CA LEU A 192 -5.99 5.02 -19.58
C LEU A 192 -5.63 5.43 -21.01
N VAL A 193 -6.44 4.98 -21.98
CA VAL A 193 -6.28 5.40 -23.39
C VAL A 193 -6.40 6.92 -23.55
N THR A 194 -7.23 7.55 -22.73
CA THR A 194 -7.39 9.00 -22.64
C THR A 194 -7.37 9.41 -21.18
N PRO A 195 -6.57 10.42 -20.79
CA PRO A 195 -6.57 10.90 -19.41
C PRO A 195 -7.98 11.28 -18.95
N ARG A 196 -8.36 10.88 -17.74
CA ARG A 196 -9.69 11.11 -17.18
C ARG A 196 -9.63 12.12 -16.05
N ARG A 197 -10.36 13.22 -16.22
CA ARG A 197 -10.56 14.21 -15.16
C ARG A 197 -11.19 13.56 -13.93
N LEU A 198 -10.61 13.82 -12.77
CA LEU A 198 -11.14 13.34 -11.49
C LEU A 198 -12.21 14.31 -10.98
N ASP A 199 -13.32 13.78 -10.49
CA ASP A 199 -14.44 14.59 -10.00
C ASP A 199 -14.20 15.02 -8.55
N ARG A 200 -13.57 14.15 -7.75
CA ARG A 200 -13.16 14.45 -6.37
C ARG A 200 -11.85 13.77 -6.02
N ALA A 201 -11.17 14.34 -5.03
CA ALA A 201 -9.90 13.84 -4.53
C ALA A 201 -9.97 13.60 -3.02
N LEU A 202 -9.49 12.43 -2.59
CA LEU A 202 -9.18 12.10 -1.21
C LEU A 202 -7.66 11.86 -1.12
N PRO A 203 -6.88 12.85 -0.68
CA PRO A 203 -5.45 12.66 -0.42
C PRO A 203 -5.23 11.68 0.75
N LEU A 204 -4.42 10.65 0.55
CA LEU A 204 -4.10 9.61 1.53
C LEU A 204 -2.72 9.00 1.24
N ALA A 205 -1.95 8.63 2.27
CA ALA A 205 -0.64 7.99 2.13
C ALA A 205 0.30 8.77 1.18
N LEU A 206 0.58 10.04 1.52
CA LEU A 206 1.31 10.95 0.63
C LEU A 206 2.83 10.94 0.85
N GLY A 207 3.34 9.96 1.61
CA GLY A 207 4.77 9.70 1.79
C GLY A 207 5.49 10.73 2.66
N ALA A 208 6.80 10.83 2.52
CA ALA A 208 7.64 11.69 3.36
C ALA A 208 7.30 13.19 3.22
N ASP A 209 6.86 13.63 2.05
CA ASP A 209 6.50 15.03 1.74
C ASP A 209 4.98 15.26 1.86
N GLU A 210 4.30 14.52 2.73
CA GLU A 210 2.83 14.47 2.85
C GLU A 210 2.18 15.86 2.92
N GLN A 211 2.67 16.75 3.78
CA GLN A 211 2.10 18.10 3.91
C GLN A 211 2.21 18.92 2.62
N HIS A 212 3.33 18.81 1.90
CA HIS A 212 3.55 19.53 0.65
C HIS A 212 2.62 19.01 -0.45
N HIS A 213 2.56 17.69 -0.60
CA HIS A 213 1.67 17.03 -1.55
C HIS A 213 0.21 17.34 -1.24
N HIS A 214 -0.19 17.30 0.04
CA HIS A 214 -1.56 17.55 0.45
C HIS A 214 -1.97 18.98 0.14
N ARG A 215 -1.15 19.97 0.50
CA ARG A 215 -1.42 21.38 0.15
C ARG A 215 -1.58 21.59 -1.36
N THR A 216 -0.69 20.99 -2.15
CA THR A 216 -0.74 21.06 -3.61
C THR A 216 -2.03 20.47 -4.18
N LEU A 217 -2.44 19.30 -3.67
CA LEU A 217 -3.71 18.67 -4.06
C LEU A 217 -4.93 19.48 -3.60
N ASP A 218 -4.88 20.06 -2.41
CA ASP A 218 -5.97 20.87 -1.86
C ASP A 218 -6.21 22.14 -2.68
N GLU A 219 -5.14 22.75 -3.19
CA GLU A 219 -5.19 23.88 -4.13
C GLU A 219 -5.70 23.44 -5.51
N LEU A 220 -5.17 22.33 -6.05
CA LEU A 220 -5.53 21.81 -7.37
C LEU A 220 -7.01 21.41 -7.47
N PHE A 221 -7.52 20.73 -6.43
CA PHE A 221 -8.90 20.24 -6.40
C PHE A 221 -9.89 21.23 -5.78
N ALA A 222 -9.41 22.17 -4.96
CA ALA A 222 -10.23 23.13 -4.24
C ALA A 222 -11.41 22.43 -3.52
N GLU A 223 -12.63 22.94 -3.66
CA GLU A 223 -13.83 22.37 -3.03
C GLU A 223 -14.11 20.88 -3.36
N ARG A 224 -13.43 20.32 -4.36
CA ARG A 224 -13.51 18.88 -4.72
C ARG A 224 -12.57 18.01 -3.89
N CYS A 225 -11.68 18.60 -3.09
CA CYS A 225 -10.81 17.89 -2.15
C CYS A 225 -11.60 17.56 -0.88
N ARG A 226 -11.80 16.27 -0.59
CA ARG A 226 -12.62 15.80 0.54
C ARG A 226 -11.92 15.96 1.88
N ASN A 227 -10.61 15.71 1.94
CA ASN A 227 -9.79 15.96 3.12
C ASN A 227 -9.06 17.29 2.93
N ARG A 228 -9.62 18.39 3.44
CA ARG A 228 -9.05 19.73 3.22
C ARG A 228 -7.74 19.88 4.01
N PHE A 229 -6.70 20.43 3.38
CA PHE A 229 -5.34 20.51 3.97
C PHE A 229 -5.35 21.12 5.38
N HIS A 230 -5.93 22.31 5.54
CA HIS A 230 -5.94 22.98 6.85
C HIS A 230 -6.65 22.17 7.94
N ALA A 231 -7.70 21.43 7.59
CA ALA A 231 -8.42 20.59 8.55
C ALA A 231 -7.56 19.38 8.96
N ALA A 232 -6.90 18.74 7.99
CA ALA A 232 -5.98 17.65 8.25
C ALA A 232 -4.76 18.09 9.08
N GLU A 233 -4.09 19.17 8.68
CA GLU A 233 -2.93 19.73 9.41
C GLU A 233 -3.28 20.04 10.87
N THR A 234 -4.48 20.56 11.12
CA THR A 234 -4.94 20.81 12.50
C THR A 234 -5.12 19.51 13.30
N LEU A 235 -5.59 18.44 12.66
CA LEU A 235 -5.87 17.15 13.30
C LEU A 235 -4.64 16.20 13.34
N ASP A 236 -3.57 16.50 12.59
CA ASP A 236 -2.31 15.78 12.73
C ASP A 236 -1.61 16.08 14.07
N HIS A 237 -1.92 17.22 14.69
CA HIS A 237 -1.55 17.52 16.06
C HIS A 237 -2.35 16.65 17.04
N LYS A 238 -1.70 15.64 17.63
CA LYS A 238 -2.33 14.65 18.51
C LYS A 238 -2.97 15.30 19.72
N ALA A 239 -2.32 16.32 20.29
CA ALA A 239 -2.89 17.10 21.40
C ALA A 239 -4.19 17.82 21.01
N ILE A 240 -4.23 18.45 19.83
CA ILE A 240 -5.41 19.15 19.31
C ILE A 240 -6.52 18.15 18.99
N SER A 241 -6.18 17.04 18.32
CA SER A 241 -7.13 15.97 18.00
C SER A 241 -7.77 15.38 19.23
N ALA A 242 -6.98 15.02 20.25
CA ALA A 242 -7.50 14.51 21.50
C ALA A 242 -8.39 15.53 22.23
N ALA A 243 -7.98 16.80 22.31
CA ALA A 243 -8.81 17.84 22.89
C ALA A 243 -10.14 18.03 22.13
N THR A 244 -10.11 17.92 20.80
CA THR A 244 -11.29 18.03 19.93
C THR A 244 -12.23 16.85 20.16
N TRP A 245 -11.72 15.63 20.15
CA TRP A 245 -12.50 14.42 20.40
C TRP A 245 -13.10 14.38 21.81
N SER A 246 -12.35 14.80 22.83
CA SER A 246 -12.84 14.94 24.20
C SER A 246 -14.02 15.90 24.30
N LYS A 247 -13.95 17.07 23.62
CA LYS A 247 -15.06 18.04 23.56
C LYS A 247 -16.32 17.47 22.90
N LEU A 248 -16.16 16.53 21.96
CA LEU A 248 -17.27 15.84 21.29
C LEU A 248 -17.83 14.68 22.12
N GLY A 249 -17.28 14.41 23.31
CA GLY A 249 -17.71 13.32 24.19
C GLY A 249 -17.24 11.94 23.70
N LEU A 250 -16.24 11.88 22.81
CA LEU A 250 -15.64 10.62 22.39
C LEU A 250 -14.73 10.09 23.49
N SER A 251 -14.78 8.79 23.72
CA SER A 251 -13.85 8.11 24.63
C SER A 251 -12.46 8.08 24.01
N ILE A 252 -11.50 8.73 24.65
CA ILE A 252 -10.09 8.75 24.24
C ILE A 252 -9.22 8.13 25.33
N PRO A 253 -8.11 7.45 24.98
CA PRO A 253 -7.14 6.99 25.97
C PRO A 253 -6.55 8.16 26.77
N SER A 254 -6.25 7.92 28.05
CA SER A 254 -5.48 8.86 28.86
C SER A 254 -4.12 9.11 28.21
N GLN A 255 -3.72 10.37 28.12
CA GLN A 255 -2.48 10.77 27.47
C GLN A 255 -1.76 11.81 28.33
N THR A 256 -0.42 11.81 28.25
CA THR A 256 0.44 12.82 28.88
C THR A 256 1.49 13.25 27.88
N VAL A 257 1.76 14.55 27.78
CA VAL A 257 2.79 15.10 26.91
C VAL A 257 4.11 15.14 27.68
N CYS A 258 5.15 14.56 27.09
CA CYS A 258 6.52 14.64 27.60
C CYS A 258 7.36 15.51 26.67
N SER A 259 8.07 16.49 27.22
CA SER A 259 8.97 17.33 26.42
C SER A 259 10.22 16.57 26.00
N VAL A 260 10.79 16.95 24.86
CA VAL A 260 12.07 16.39 24.39
C VAL A 260 13.16 16.63 25.43
N GLY A 261 13.85 15.55 25.82
CA GLY A 261 14.92 15.59 26.81
C GLY A 261 14.46 15.48 28.28
N ASP A 262 13.15 15.49 28.55
CA ASP A 262 12.61 15.37 29.92
C ASP A 262 12.48 13.90 30.36
N VAL A 263 13.63 13.25 30.56
CA VAL A 263 13.68 11.85 30.99
C VAL A 263 13.06 11.65 32.38
N ASP A 264 13.25 12.61 33.29
CA ASP A 264 12.74 12.51 34.65
C ASP A 264 11.21 12.63 34.69
N GLY A 265 10.65 13.56 33.91
CA GLY A 265 9.20 13.67 33.72
C GLY A 265 8.60 12.41 33.10
N ALA A 266 9.25 11.85 32.07
CA ALA A 266 8.84 10.57 31.49
C ALA A 266 8.83 9.44 32.53
N ARG A 267 9.89 9.31 33.33
CA ARG A 267 9.97 8.30 34.41
C ARG A 267 8.85 8.45 35.43
N GLN A 268 8.52 9.69 35.80
CA GLN A 268 7.44 9.95 36.76
C GLN A 268 6.09 9.50 36.21
N VAL A 269 5.80 9.80 34.94
CA VAL A 269 4.54 9.38 34.27
C VAL A 269 4.46 7.84 34.21
N LEU A 270 5.54 7.19 33.80
CA LEU A 270 5.60 5.72 33.66
C LEU A 270 5.54 5.00 35.02
N SER A 271 5.99 5.65 36.10
CA SER A 271 5.94 5.08 37.46
C SER A 271 4.51 4.84 37.97
N ALA A 272 3.50 5.43 37.34
CA ALA A 272 2.10 5.17 37.63
C ALA A 272 1.64 3.74 37.25
N GLY A 273 2.46 2.99 36.50
CA GLY A 273 2.17 1.64 36.02
C GLY A 273 1.28 1.60 34.78
N GLY A 274 1.09 0.41 34.20
CA GLY A 274 0.29 0.17 33.00
C GLY A 274 1.12 -0.02 31.73
N GLU A 275 0.44 -0.36 30.63
CA GLU A 275 1.03 -0.44 29.29
C GLU A 275 1.02 0.94 28.64
N TRP A 276 2.16 1.33 28.08
CA TRP A 276 2.31 2.66 27.49
C TRP A 276 2.69 2.56 26.02
N VAL A 277 2.14 3.47 25.21
CA VAL A 277 2.53 3.65 23.82
C VAL A 277 3.09 5.05 23.69
N LEU A 278 4.40 5.14 23.45
CA LEU A 278 5.07 6.39 23.12
C LEU A 278 4.81 6.70 21.64
N LYS A 279 4.37 7.93 21.36
CA LYS A 279 4.12 8.40 20.00
C LYS A 279 4.76 9.78 19.83
N PRO A 280 5.57 10.00 18.78
CA PRO A 280 6.03 11.34 18.46
C PRO A 280 4.84 12.23 18.10
N GLU A 281 4.89 13.51 18.44
CA GLU A 281 3.82 14.46 18.11
C GLU A 281 3.76 14.68 16.60
N ALA A 282 4.92 14.90 15.96
CA ALA A 282 5.00 15.31 14.56
C ALA A 282 4.95 14.13 13.56
N SER A 283 5.02 12.89 14.02
CA SER A 283 5.13 11.71 13.15
C SER A 283 3.79 11.05 12.83
N THR A 284 3.67 10.54 11.61
CA THR A 284 2.55 9.75 11.07
C THR A 284 3.02 8.35 10.65
N GLY A 285 2.10 7.45 10.26
CA GLY A 285 2.46 6.13 9.72
C GLY A 285 3.14 5.17 10.71
N GLY A 286 3.06 5.42 12.03
CA GLY A 286 3.64 4.57 13.06
C GLY A 286 5.15 4.72 13.26
N GLN A 287 5.79 5.67 12.57
CA GLN A 287 7.22 5.92 12.75
C GLN A 287 7.52 6.48 14.15
N GLY A 288 8.64 6.03 14.73
CA GLY A 288 9.06 6.43 16.07
C GLY A 288 8.11 5.99 17.20
N VAL A 289 7.08 5.20 16.91
CA VAL A 289 6.17 4.65 17.92
C VAL A 289 6.87 3.52 18.66
N VAL A 290 6.89 3.61 19.99
CA VAL A 290 7.48 2.59 20.86
C VAL A 290 6.43 2.07 21.82
N LEU A 291 6.31 0.74 21.90
CA LEU A 291 5.44 0.08 22.86
C LEU A 291 6.25 -0.31 24.08
N LEU A 292 5.81 0.13 25.25
CA LEU A 292 6.42 -0.20 26.53
C LEU A 292 5.52 -1.26 27.21
N GLU A 293 5.96 -2.51 27.13
CA GLU A 293 5.23 -3.66 27.70
C GLU A 293 5.53 -3.82 29.21
N GLY A 294 4.48 -3.71 30.02
CA GLY A 294 4.48 -4.10 31.43
C GLY A 294 4.94 -3.02 32.43
N PRO A 295 4.90 -3.34 33.75
CA PRO A 295 5.47 -2.47 34.77
C PRO A 295 6.96 -2.22 34.46
N MET A 296 7.48 -1.02 34.72
CA MET A 296 8.88 -0.62 34.40
C MET A 296 9.99 -1.61 34.80
N GLU A 297 9.71 -2.61 35.64
CA GLU A 297 10.61 -3.72 35.99
C GLU A 297 11.11 -4.55 34.79
N LEU A 298 10.50 -4.42 33.60
CA LEU A 298 10.98 -5.05 32.35
C LEU A 298 12.00 -4.20 31.55
N HIS A 299 12.14 -2.91 31.83
CA HIS A 299 13.32 -2.14 31.41
C HIS A 299 14.45 -2.44 32.38
N LYS A 300 15.23 -3.48 32.06
CA LYS A 300 16.20 -4.09 32.99
C LYS A 300 17.31 -3.12 33.38
N THR A 301 17.47 -2.01 32.64
CA THR A 301 18.39 -0.92 32.96
C THR A 301 17.75 0.46 32.72
N PRO A 302 18.24 1.52 33.39
CA PRO A 302 17.89 2.91 33.10
C PRO A 302 18.08 3.35 31.64
N ASP A 303 18.88 2.60 30.87
CA ASP A 303 19.31 2.94 29.51
C ASP A 303 18.24 2.59 28.46
N ASP A 304 17.46 1.52 28.67
CA ASP A 304 16.43 1.06 27.71
C ASP A 304 15.30 2.09 27.51
N LEU A 305 14.90 2.77 28.59
CA LEU A 305 13.91 3.85 28.53
C LEU A 305 14.48 5.07 27.80
N VAL A 306 15.74 5.41 28.05
CA VAL A 306 16.40 6.55 27.40
C VAL A 306 16.51 6.28 25.89
N GLU A 307 16.87 5.08 25.49
CA GLU A 307 16.91 4.67 24.08
C GLU A 307 15.52 4.77 23.43
N SER A 308 14.48 4.25 24.10
CA SER A 308 13.09 4.34 23.62
C SER A 308 12.61 5.78 23.44
N LEU A 309 12.91 6.65 24.41
CA LEU A 309 12.59 8.08 24.35
C LEU A 309 13.39 8.77 23.25
N GLN A 310 14.67 8.44 23.07
CA GLN A 310 15.51 8.98 22.00
C GLN A 310 14.98 8.60 20.62
N ILE A 311 14.53 7.35 20.43
CA ILE A 311 13.85 6.92 19.20
C ILE A 311 12.62 7.80 18.96
N CYS A 312 11.74 7.94 19.96
CA CYS A 312 10.52 8.76 19.80
C CYS A 312 10.85 10.23 19.50
N TRP A 313 11.77 10.85 20.25
CA TRP A 313 12.15 12.26 20.08
C TRP A 313 12.90 12.55 18.78
N ALA A 314 13.58 11.56 18.20
CA ALA A 314 14.18 11.73 16.87
C ALA A 314 13.15 12.02 15.77
N TYR A 315 11.88 11.68 16.01
CA TYR A 315 10.75 11.91 15.09
C TYR A 315 9.83 13.07 15.53
N GLY A 316 10.23 13.85 16.54
CA GLY A 316 9.53 15.04 17.04
C GLY A 316 8.48 14.72 18.09
#